data_AF-F3KC26-F1
#
_entry.id   AF-F3KC26-F1
#
_cell.length_a   1.000
_cell.length_b   1.000
_cell.length_c   1.000
_cell.angle_alpha   90.00
_cell.angle_beta   90.00
_cell.angle_gamma   90.00
#
_symmetry.space_group_name_H-M   'P 1'
#
loop_
_entity.id
_entity.type
_entity.pdbx_description
1 polymer ?
#
loop_
_entity_poly.entity_id
_entity_poly.type
_entity_poly.pdbx_seq_one_letter_code
_entity_poly.pdbx_strand_id
1 'polypeptide(L)'
;MLDEKLLSRALLDDDKENLMKRLLLVCVLGLTPLLISGCQSAYYSAMEKVGVHKRDILVDRVEDTRDAQDEAQEQFVNALEQFRSVVNFDGGDLEAAYNKLQKEYDRSEAAANEVREHIEKVEHVAQALFDEWEDELEQYTSQGLRRESARALADTKSRYKQLRASLTRAESRMQPVLSALLDNTLYLKHNLNARAIGSLKGEFAGIKADIDRLVIDMQRSIKESDQFIKAMQH
;
A
#
# COMPACT_ATOMS: atom_id res chain seq x y z
N MET A 1 -45.43 -59.66 20.24
CA MET A 1 -44.83 -59.70 18.90
C MET A 1 -45.10 -58.35 18.25
N LEU A 2 -44.37 -57.32 18.70
CA LEU A 2 -44.50 -55.96 18.18
C LEU A 2 -43.71 -55.90 16.88
N ASP A 3 -44.36 -55.34 15.87
CA ASP A 3 -44.10 -55.48 14.45
C ASP A 3 -42.76 -54.84 14.04
N GLU A 4 -41.78 -55.68 13.76
CA GLU A 4 -40.44 -55.32 13.28
C GLU A 4 -40.49 -54.44 12.01
N LYS A 5 -41.58 -54.54 11.22
CA LYS A 5 -41.79 -53.70 10.02
C LYS A 5 -42.19 -52.27 10.36
N LEU A 6 -42.89 -52.05 11.47
CA LEU A 6 -43.27 -50.71 11.94
C LEU A 6 -42.06 -49.94 12.46
N LEU A 7 -41.17 -50.63 13.19
CA LEU A 7 -39.91 -50.08 13.68
C LEU A 7 -38.94 -49.75 12.54
N SER A 8 -38.84 -50.63 11.54
CA SER A 8 -38.00 -50.40 10.36
C SER A 8 -38.49 -49.22 9.50
N ARG A 9 -39.81 -49.04 9.34
CA ARG A 9 -40.37 -47.87 8.64
C ARG A 9 -40.14 -46.55 9.38
N ALA A 10 -40.33 -46.54 10.70
CA ALA A 10 -40.11 -45.34 11.51
C ALA A 10 -38.63 -44.90 11.49
N LEU A 11 -37.69 -45.85 11.55
CA LEU A 11 -36.25 -45.57 11.44
C LEU A 11 -35.86 -45.05 10.05
N LEU A 12 -36.47 -45.59 8.98
CA LEU A 12 -36.23 -45.14 7.60
C LEU A 12 -36.75 -43.72 7.32
N ASP A 13 -37.84 -43.30 7.96
CA ASP A 13 -38.37 -41.93 7.80
C ASP A 13 -37.61 -40.90 8.67
N ASP A 14 -37.17 -41.28 9.87
CA ASP A 14 -36.33 -40.41 10.74
C ASP A 14 -34.95 -40.14 10.12
N ASP A 15 -34.35 -41.17 9.48
CA ASP A 15 -33.09 -41.01 8.72
C ASP A 15 -33.27 -40.11 7.49
N LYS A 16 -34.43 -40.17 6.81
CA LYS A 16 -34.71 -39.28 5.67
C LYS A 16 -34.95 -37.84 6.09
N GLU A 17 -35.66 -37.61 7.18
CA GLU A 17 -35.84 -36.26 7.73
C GLU A 17 -34.50 -35.67 8.21
N ASN A 18 -33.67 -36.47 8.89
CA ASN A 18 -32.36 -36.04 9.34
C ASN A 18 -31.39 -35.85 8.16
N LEU A 19 -31.49 -36.65 7.09
CA LEU A 19 -30.74 -36.48 5.85
C LEU A 19 -31.18 -35.21 5.11
N MET A 20 -32.48 -34.92 5.02
CA MET A 20 -33.00 -33.68 4.42
C MET A 20 -32.64 -32.44 5.25
N LYS A 21 -32.71 -32.51 6.58
CA LYS A 21 -32.26 -31.44 7.49
C LYS A 21 -30.75 -31.20 7.36
N ARG A 22 -29.94 -32.26 7.25
CA ARG A 22 -28.49 -32.15 7.00
C ARG A 22 -28.18 -31.60 5.60
N LEU A 23 -28.93 -31.98 4.57
CA LEU A 23 -28.78 -31.43 3.22
C LEU A 23 -29.16 -29.93 3.18
N LEU A 24 -30.26 -29.55 3.85
CA LEU A 24 -30.67 -28.15 4.01
C LEU A 24 -29.63 -27.34 4.78
N LEU A 25 -29.07 -27.88 5.86
CA LEU A 25 -28.04 -27.22 6.65
C LEU A 25 -26.74 -27.02 5.85
N VAL A 26 -26.35 -28.01 5.03
CA VAL A 26 -25.17 -27.92 4.13
C VAL A 26 -25.42 -26.92 2.99
N CYS A 27 -26.64 -26.85 2.45
CA CYS A 27 -26.99 -25.84 1.45
C CYS A 27 -27.02 -24.41 2.03
N VAL A 28 -27.44 -24.24 3.28
CA VAL A 28 -27.49 -22.92 3.95
C VAL A 28 -26.11 -22.47 4.46
N LEU A 29 -25.25 -23.39 4.94
CA LEU A 29 -23.87 -23.08 5.34
C LEU A 29 -22.86 -23.04 4.18
N GLY A 30 -23.15 -23.68 3.04
CA GLY A 30 -22.30 -23.66 1.85
C GLY A 30 -22.44 -22.40 1.00
N LEU A 31 -23.57 -21.68 1.09
CA LEU A 31 -23.84 -20.49 0.28
C LEU A 31 -23.38 -19.16 0.91
N THR A 32 -22.96 -19.15 2.18
CA THR A 32 -22.68 -17.92 2.93
C THR A 32 -21.26 -17.34 2.82
N PRO A 33 -20.20 -18.02 2.34
CA PRO A 33 -18.91 -17.37 2.16
C PRO A 33 -18.78 -16.53 0.87
N LEU A 34 -19.69 -16.68 -0.11
CA LEU A 34 -19.57 -15.98 -1.40
C LEU A 34 -20.01 -14.50 -1.38
N LEU A 35 -20.58 -14.01 -0.27
CA LEU A 35 -21.13 -12.65 -0.23
C LEU A 35 -20.17 -11.58 0.33
N ILE A 36 -18.99 -11.96 0.83
CA ILE A 36 -18.07 -10.98 1.47
C ILE A 36 -17.02 -10.44 0.49
N SER A 37 -16.82 -11.08 -0.67
CA SER A 37 -15.95 -10.54 -1.73
C SER A 37 -16.62 -9.42 -2.55
N GLY A 38 -17.90 -9.14 -2.32
CA GLY A 38 -18.68 -8.14 -3.08
C GLY A 38 -18.75 -6.73 -2.45
N CYS A 39 -18.17 -6.51 -1.26
CA CYS A 39 -18.24 -5.19 -0.63
C CYS A 39 -17.35 -4.14 -1.32
N GLN A 40 -16.27 -4.55 -1.97
CA GLN A 40 -15.50 -3.63 -2.82
C GLN A 40 -16.21 -3.38 -4.15
N SER A 41 -16.77 -4.40 -4.80
CA SER A 41 -17.50 -4.19 -6.05
C SER A 41 -18.72 -3.28 -5.84
N ALA A 42 -19.48 -3.45 -4.76
CA ALA A 42 -20.60 -2.55 -4.44
C ALA A 42 -20.16 -1.10 -4.12
N TYR A 43 -18.97 -0.90 -3.50
CA TYR A 43 -18.41 0.43 -3.27
C TYR A 43 -18.10 1.16 -4.58
N TYR A 44 -17.61 0.44 -5.60
CA TYR A 44 -17.35 1.00 -6.93
C TYR A 44 -18.62 1.12 -7.78
N SER A 45 -19.52 0.14 -7.73
CA SER A 45 -20.77 0.11 -8.51
C SER A 45 -21.82 1.16 -8.10
N ALA A 46 -21.78 1.66 -6.86
CA ALA A 46 -22.63 2.78 -6.45
C ALA A 46 -22.16 4.14 -7.00
N MET A 47 -20.86 4.28 -7.29
CA MET A 47 -20.28 5.48 -7.93
C MET A 47 -20.32 5.41 -9.47
N GLU A 48 -20.48 4.23 -10.05
CA GLU A 48 -20.31 3.93 -11.47
C GLU A 48 -21.39 4.52 -12.41
N LYS A 49 -22.45 5.14 -11.89
CA LYS A 49 -23.55 5.66 -12.73
C LYS A 49 -23.21 6.90 -13.56
N VAL A 50 -21.98 7.44 -13.47
CA VAL A 50 -21.61 8.71 -14.13
C VAL A 50 -20.18 8.73 -14.68
N GLY A 51 -19.61 7.62 -15.17
CA GLY A 51 -18.49 7.59 -16.15
C GLY A 51 -17.18 8.36 -15.89
N VAL A 52 -17.01 8.97 -14.70
CA VAL A 52 -15.95 9.95 -14.38
C VAL A 52 -15.17 9.57 -13.11
N HIS A 53 -15.63 8.59 -12.32
CA HIS A 53 -15.09 8.40 -10.97
C HIS A 53 -13.73 7.69 -10.89
N LYS A 54 -13.42 6.62 -11.64
CA LYS A 54 -12.15 5.88 -11.44
C LYS A 54 -10.91 6.64 -11.92
N ARG A 55 -11.06 7.47 -12.95
CA ARG A 55 -10.00 8.36 -13.44
C ARG A 55 -9.66 9.42 -12.41
N ASP A 56 -10.68 10.08 -11.88
CA ASP A 56 -10.54 11.12 -10.86
C ASP A 56 -10.00 10.52 -9.55
N ILE A 57 -10.52 9.37 -9.12
CA ILE A 57 -9.97 8.65 -7.95
C ILE A 57 -8.50 8.28 -8.19
N LEU A 58 -8.12 7.85 -9.39
CA LEU A 58 -6.71 7.54 -9.67
C LEU A 58 -5.84 8.80 -9.57
N VAL A 59 -6.31 9.93 -10.07
CA VAL A 59 -5.63 11.23 -9.92
C VAL A 59 -5.47 11.58 -8.45
N ASP A 60 -6.56 11.52 -7.67
CA ASP A 60 -6.54 11.80 -6.23
C ASP A 60 -5.57 10.87 -5.49
N ARG A 61 -5.53 9.58 -5.81
CA ARG A 61 -4.58 8.63 -5.19
C ARG A 61 -3.14 8.93 -5.55
N VAL A 62 -2.86 9.34 -6.78
CA VAL A 62 -1.50 9.72 -7.19
C VAL A 62 -1.09 11.04 -6.51
N GLU A 63 -2.04 11.95 -6.29
CA GLU A 63 -1.82 13.18 -5.51
C GLU A 63 -1.54 12.87 -4.03
N ASP A 64 -2.37 12.06 -3.38
CA ASP A 64 -2.14 11.60 -2.01
C ASP A 64 -0.75 10.93 -1.88
N THR A 65 -0.36 10.12 -2.88
CA THR A 65 0.94 9.43 -2.87
C THR A 65 2.10 10.41 -3.04
N ARG A 66 1.94 11.44 -3.87
CA ARG A 66 2.94 12.51 -4.04
C ARG A 66 3.16 13.23 -2.72
N ASP A 67 2.07 13.59 -2.03
CA ASP A 67 2.13 14.34 -0.78
C ASP A 67 2.77 13.50 0.34
N ALA A 68 2.37 12.22 0.47
CA ALA A 68 3.01 11.28 1.40
C ALA A 68 4.52 11.11 1.12
N GLN A 69 4.94 11.14 -0.15
CA GLN A 69 6.37 11.07 -0.51
C GLN A 69 7.12 12.34 -0.12
N ASP A 70 6.50 13.51 -0.24
CA ASP A 70 7.11 14.78 0.18
C ASP A 70 7.26 14.85 1.70
N GLU A 71 6.22 14.45 2.44
CA GLU A 71 6.26 14.35 3.91
C GLU A 71 7.32 13.34 4.39
N ALA A 72 7.38 12.16 3.76
CA ALA A 72 8.38 11.15 4.08
C ALA A 72 9.80 11.66 3.79
N GLN A 73 10.00 12.38 2.69
CA GLN A 73 11.29 13.00 2.36
C GLN A 73 11.76 13.94 3.48
N GLU A 74 10.89 14.84 3.93
CA GLU A 74 11.20 15.76 5.04
C GLU A 74 11.51 14.98 6.32
N GLN A 75 10.73 13.95 6.62
CA GLN A 75 10.92 13.15 7.83
C GLN A 75 12.28 12.42 7.85
N PHE A 76 12.73 11.86 6.73
CA PHE A 76 14.05 11.23 6.65
C PHE A 76 15.19 12.26 6.79
N VAL A 77 15.01 13.48 6.28
CA VAL A 77 15.97 14.58 6.49
C VAL A 77 16.02 14.96 7.97
N ASN A 78 14.87 15.10 8.63
CA ASN A 78 14.80 15.39 10.07
C ASN A 78 15.47 14.31 10.92
N ALA A 79 15.27 13.03 10.57
CA ALA A 79 15.95 11.92 11.22
C ALA A 79 17.48 11.98 11.05
N LEU A 80 17.97 12.35 9.85
CA LEU A 80 19.39 12.56 9.61
C LEU A 80 19.95 13.72 10.43
N GLU A 81 19.22 14.83 10.55
CA GLU A 81 19.63 15.97 11.38
C GLU A 81 19.70 15.61 12.86
N GLN A 82 18.72 14.87 13.36
CA GLN A 82 18.74 14.38 14.73
C GLN A 82 19.88 13.38 14.96
N PHE A 83 20.14 12.50 13.99
CA PHE A 83 21.30 11.60 14.05
C PHE A 83 22.62 12.38 14.03
N ARG A 84 22.71 13.45 13.24
CA ARG A 84 23.85 14.38 13.24
C ARG A 84 24.06 15.01 14.62
N SER A 85 22.98 15.40 15.31
CA SER A 85 23.07 15.94 16.67
C SER A 85 23.62 14.91 17.66
N VAL A 86 23.26 13.63 17.52
CA VAL A 86 23.78 12.56 18.37
C VAL A 86 25.27 12.35 18.13
N VAL A 87 25.72 12.29 16.87
CA VAL A 87 27.13 12.04 16.59
C VAL A 87 28.02 13.24 16.92
N ASN A 88 27.48 14.47 16.93
CA ASN A 88 28.22 15.67 17.35
C ASN A 88 28.00 16.04 18.83
N PHE A 89 27.45 15.11 19.63
CA PHE A 89 27.19 15.32 21.03
C PHE A 89 28.50 15.60 21.81
N ASP A 90 28.54 16.71 22.53
CA ASP A 90 29.69 17.17 23.32
C ASP A 90 29.26 17.49 24.76
N GLY A 91 28.65 16.49 25.40
CA GLY A 91 28.12 16.59 26.76
C GLY A 91 26.64 16.97 26.83
N GLY A 92 26.07 16.83 28.03
CA GLY A 92 24.64 17.00 28.31
C GLY A 92 23.92 15.68 28.59
N ASP A 93 22.62 15.65 28.32
CA ASP A 93 21.76 14.49 28.54
C ASP A 93 21.68 13.60 27.28
N LEU A 94 22.43 12.50 27.30
CA LEU A 94 22.49 11.55 26.19
C LEU A 94 21.21 10.70 26.09
N GLU A 95 20.48 10.52 27.20
CA GLU A 95 19.19 9.85 27.20
C GLU A 95 18.16 10.70 26.44
N ALA A 96 18.16 12.02 26.67
CA ALA A 96 17.33 12.94 25.91
C ALA A 96 17.66 12.93 24.40
N ALA A 97 18.94 12.85 24.03
CA ALA A 97 19.36 12.74 22.64
C ALA A 97 18.91 11.43 21.98
N TYR A 98 19.02 10.31 22.72
CA TYR A 98 18.47 9.01 22.30
C TYR A 98 16.96 9.08 22.10
N ASN A 99 16.20 9.62 23.06
CA ASN A 99 14.74 9.69 22.99
C ASN A 99 14.26 10.49 21.77
N LYS A 100 14.98 11.57 21.41
CA LYS A 100 14.70 12.31 20.18
C LYS A 100 14.99 11.49 18.93
N LEU A 101 16.14 10.81 18.87
CA LEU A 101 16.48 9.96 17.73
C LEU A 101 15.47 8.82 17.55
N GLN A 102 15.08 8.15 18.63
CA GLN A 102 14.03 7.11 18.62
C GLN A 102 12.72 7.67 18.05
N LYS A 103 12.31 8.86 18.48
CA LYS A 103 11.09 9.49 17.98
C LYS A 103 11.16 9.80 16.47
N GLU A 104 12.30 10.27 15.98
CA GLU A 104 12.48 10.52 14.54
C GLU A 104 12.55 9.21 13.74
N TYR A 105 13.10 8.14 14.31
CA TYR A 105 13.01 6.79 13.72
C TYR A 105 11.54 6.34 13.60
N ASP A 106 10.77 6.39 14.69
CA ASP A 106 9.38 5.92 14.73
C ASP A 106 8.51 6.68 13.70
N ARG A 107 8.74 8.00 13.57
CA ARG A 107 8.07 8.83 12.57
C ARG A 107 8.48 8.48 11.14
N SER A 108 9.76 8.19 10.91
CA SER A 108 10.24 7.78 9.58
C SER A 108 9.66 6.42 9.19
N GLU A 109 9.53 5.50 10.14
CA GLU A 109 8.89 4.19 9.91
C GLU A 109 7.40 4.36 9.57
N ALA A 110 6.68 5.23 10.31
CA ALA A 110 5.29 5.55 10.01
C ALA A 110 5.12 6.16 8.61
N ALA A 111 5.93 7.17 8.27
CA ALA A 111 5.88 7.82 6.95
C ALA A 111 6.19 6.83 5.81
N ALA A 112 7.14 5.91 6.01
CA ALA A 112 7.43 4.88 5.02
C ALA A 112 6.27 3.90 4.83
N ASN A 113 5.58 3.52 5.90
CA ASN A 113 4.39 2.68 5.82
C ASN A 113 3.25 3.40 5.09
N GLU A 114 3.04 4.69 5.36
CA GLU A 114 2.05 5.50 4.66
C GLU A 114 2.33 5.56 3.15
N VAL A 115 3.58 5.84 2.75
CA VAL A 115 3.97 5.80 1.32
C VAL A 115 3.65 4.44 0.69
N ARG A 116 3.95 3.32 1.37
CA ARG A 116 3.61 1.98 0.87
C ARG A 116 2.11 1.80 0.68
N GLU A 117 1.31 2.14 1.68
CA GLU A 117 -0.16 2.03 1.62
C GLU A 117 -0.74 2.87 0.47
N HIS A 118 -0.20 4.06 0.23
CA HIS A 118 -0.63 4.93 -0.85
C HIS A 118 -0.27 4.38 -2.23
N ILE A 119 0.93 3.80 -2.39
CA ILE A 119 1.32 3.10 -3.61
C ILE A 119 0.37 1.93 -3.89
N GLU A 120 0.04 1.11 -2.89
CA GLU A 120 -0.90 -0.01 -3.06
C GLU A 120 -2.31 0.46 -3.48
N LYS A 121 -2.79 1.57 -2.93
CA LYS A 121 -4.09 2.18 -3.33
C LYS A 121 -4.06 2.66 -4.79
N VAL A 122 -2.96 3.27 -5.23
CA VAL A 122 -2.76 3.66 -6.63
C VAL A 122 -2.79 2.42 -7.53
N GLU A 123 -2.07 1.35 -7.16
CA GLU A 123 -2.02 0.12 -7.95
C GLU A 123 -3.40 -0.53 -8.12
N HIS A 124 -4.17 -0.61 -7.04
CA HIS A 124 -5.51 -1.18 -7.07
C HIS A 124 -6.48 -0.39 -7.97
N VAL A 125 -6.50 0.94 -7.85
CA VAL A 125 -7.39 1.78 -8.66
C VAL A 125 -6.97 1.79 -10.13
N ALA A 126 -5.67 1.83 -10.42
CA ALA A 126 -5.17 1.78 -11.79
C ALA A 126 -5.56 0.46 -12.48
N GLN A 127 -5.41 -0.66 -11.80
CA GLN A 127 -5.80 -1.97 -12.34
C GLN A 127 -7.30 -2.02 -12.62
N ALA A 128 -8.14 -1.59 -11.66
CA ALA A 128 -9.58 -1.55 -11.85
C ALA A 128 -10.03 -0.64 -13.01
N LEU A 129 -9.38 0.53 -13.17
CA LEU A 129 -9.63 1.43 -14.29
C LEU A 129 -9.27 0.79 -15.63
N PHE A 130 -8.14 0.09 -15.69
CA PHE A 130 -7.68 -0.53 -16.93
C PHE A 130 -8.54 -1.72 -17.36
N ASP A 131 -8.95 -2.56 -16.40
CA ASP A 131 -9.80 -3.72 -16.68
C ASP A 131 -11.17 -3.26 -17.20
N GLU A 132 -11.80 -2.28 -16.54
CA GLU A 132 -13.07 -1.70 -16.99
C GLU A 132 -12.94 -1.08 -18.39
N TRP A 133 -11.89 -0.30 -18.64
CA TRP A 133 -11.69 0.34 -19.94
C TRP A 133 -11.47 -0.70 -21.04
N GLU A 134 -10.78 -1.81 -20.77
CA GLU A 134 -10.63 -2.91 -21.73
C GLU A 134 -11.97 -3.58 -22.07
N ASP A 135 -12.82 -3.84 -21.07
CA ASP A 135 -14.15 -4.39 -21.27
C ASP A 135 -15.04 -3.43 -22.09
N GLU A 136 -14.95 -2.13 -21.85
CA GLU A 136 -15.70 -1.11 -22.59
C GLU A 136 -15.25 -0.99 -24.06
N LEU A 137 -13.99 -1.30 -24.38
CA LEU A 137 -13.51 -1.32 -25.77
C LEU A 137 -14.26 -2.34 -26.64
N GLU A 138 -14.82 -3.38 -26.05
CA GLU A 138 -15.62 -4.40 -26.75
C GLU A 138 -17.04 -3.91 -27.08
N GLN A 139 -17.51 -2.89 -26.37
CA GLN A 139 -18.87 -2.36 -26.50
C GLN A 139 -18.99 -1.31 -27.62
N TYR A 140 -17.87 -0.81 -28.15
CA TYR A 140 -17.87 0.18 -29.22
C TYR A 140 -18.39 -0.40 -30.55
N THR A 141 -19.43 0.22 -31.10
CA THR A 141 -19.90 -0.06 -32.47
C THR A 141 -19.08 0.68 -33.53
N SER A 142 -18.56 1.88 -33.20
CA SER A 142 -17.71 2.66 -34.09
C SER A 142 -16.25 2.21 -34.01
N GLN A 143 -15.74 1.62 -35.11
CA GLN A 143 -14.33 1.22 -35.20
C GLN A 143 -13.36 2.39 -35.11
N GLY A 144 -13.78 3.60 -35.51
CA GLY A 144 -12.99 4.81 -35.37
C GLY A 144 -12.74 5.16 -33.91
N LEU A 145 -13.83 5.30 -33.15
CA LEU A 145 -13.81 5.65 -31.73
C LEU A 145 -13.13 4.55 -30.89
N ARG A 146 -13.38 3.27 -31.20
CA ARG A 146 -12.71 2.15 -30.55
C ARG A 146 -11.19 2.24 -30.65
N ARG A 147 -10.66 2.52 -31.85
CA ARG A 147 -9.20 2.64 -32.05
C ARG A 147 -8.62 3.84 -31.32
N GLU A 148 -9.35 4.95 -31.26
CA GLU A 148 -8.92 6.16 -30.54
C GLU A 148 -8.86 5.90 -29.03
N SER A 149 -9.91 5.32 -28.47
CA SER A 149 -10.00 4.92 -27.07
C SER A 149 -8.90 3.91 -26.70
N ALA A 150 -8.65 2.90 -27.55
CA ALA A 150 -7.58 1.92 -27.32
C ALA A 150 -6.18 2.54 -27.33
N ARG A 151 -5.95 3.60 -28.13
CA ARG A 151 -4.68 4.34 -28.11
C ARG A 151 -4.52 5.14 -26.83
N ALA A 152 -5.58 5.79 -26.36
CA ALA A 152 -5.57 6.51 -25.09
C ALA A 152 -5.29 5.55 -23.93
N LEU A 153 -5.96 4.40 -23.87
CA LEU A 153 -5.68 3.36 -22.87
C LEU A 153 -4.21 2.90 -22.90
N ALA A 154 -3.68 2.64 -24.09
CA ALA A 154 -2.27 2.22 -24.25
C ALA A 154 -1.28 3.30 -23.78
N ASP A 155 -1.55 4.57 -24.07
CA ASP A 155 -0.74 5.70 -23.59
C ASP A 155 -0.81 5.80 -22.06
N THR A 156 -2.00 5.73 -21.48
CA THR A 156 -2.20 5.77 -20.02
C THR A 156 -1.49 4.61 -19.32
N LYS A 157 -1.61 3.37 -19.82
CA LYS A 157 -0.87 2.20 -19.29
C LYS A 157 0.64 2.40 -19.35
N SER A 158 1.15 3.00 -20.43
CA SER A 158 2.57 3.30 -20.58
C SER A 158 3.07 4.32 -19.55
N ARG A 159 2.34 5.44 -19.38
CA ARG A 159 2.65 6.46 -18.36
C ARG A 159 2.58 5.90 -16.95
N TYR A 160 1.53 5.13 -16.67
CA TYR A 160 1.36 4.46 -15.39
C TYR A 160 2.52 3.52 -15.07
N LYS A 161 3.01 2.75 -16.05
CA LYS A 161 4.17 1.87 -15.85
C LYS A 161 5.43 2.66 -15.46
N GLN A 162 5.61 3.86 -16.00
CA GLN A 162 6.73 4.74 -15.65
C GLN A 162 6.58 5.27 -14.21
N LEU A 163 5.40 5.78 -13.87
CA LEU A 163 5.05 6.21 -12.51
C LEU A 163 5.25 5.08 -11.48
N ARG A 164 4.67 3.90 -11.73
CA ARG A 164 4.81 2.75 -10.81
C ARG A 164 6.27 2.39 -10.57
N ALA A 165 7.11 2.42 -11.62
CA ALA A 165 8.52 2.14 -11.47
C ALA A 165 9.27 3.19 -10.63
N SER A 166 8.88 4.46 -10.68
CA SER A 166 9.47 5.49 -9.80
C SER A 166 8.98 5.36 -8.35
N LEU A 167 7.67 5.11 -8.16
CA LEU A 167 7.06 4.86 -6.85
C LEU A 167 7.75 3.70 -6.12
N THR A 168 7.81 2.51 -6.75
CA THR A 168 8.44 1.33 -6.15
C THR A 168 9.94 1.54 -5.90
N ARG A 169 10.63 2.33 -6.74
CA ARG A 169 12.05 2.63 -6.51
C ARG A 169 12.22 3.46 -5.24
N ALA A 170 11.48 4.55 -5.10
CA ALA A 170 11.52 5.39 -3.91
C ALA A 170 11.16 4.58 -2.66
N GLU A 171 10.12 3.76 -2.73
CA GLU A 171 9.70 2.88 -1.62
C GLU A 171 10.81 1.91 -1.20
N SER A 172 11.43 1.21 -2.16
CA SER A 172 12.48 0.22 -1.90
C SER A 172 13.74 0.83 -1.24
N ARG A 173 13.95 2.15 -1.39
CA ARG A 173 15.07 2.88 -0.78
C ARG A 173 14.82 3.24 0.69
N MET A 174 13.57 3.26 1.15
CA MET A 174 13.25 3.60 2.55
C MET A 174 13.71 2.50 3.51
N GLN A 175 13.53 1.23 3.16
CA GLN A 175 13.81 0.12 4.08
C GLN A 175 15.28 0.03 4.52
N PRO A 176 16.29 0.12 3.61
CA PRO A 176 17.70 0.14 4.04
C PRO A 176 18.05 1.31 4.97
N VAL A 177 17.48 2.50 4.71
CA VAL A 177 17.66 3.68 5.55
C VAL A 177 17.07 3.46 6.95
N LEU A 178 15.84 2.95 7.02
CA LEU A 178 15.18 2.61 8.28
C LEU A 178 15.97 1.58 9.07
N SER A 179 16.44 0.50 8.42
CA SER A 179 17.24 -0.52 9.09
C SER A 179 18.53 0.07 9.68
N ALA A 180 19.23 0.92 8.93
CA ALA A 180 20.43 1.57 9.44
C ALA A 180 20.12 2.50 10.62
N LEU A 181 19.06 3.32 10.54
CA LEU A 181 18.63 4.18 11.65
C LEU A 181 18.23 3.37 12.89
N LEU A 182 17.52 2.24 12.71
CA LEU A 182 17.10 1.35 13.79
C LEU A 182 18.32 0.76 14.51
N ASP A 183 19.27 0.19 13.77
CA ASP A 183 20.47 -0.43 14.32
C ASP A 183 21.27 0.57 15.18
N ASN A 184 21.41 1.80 14.66
CA ASN A 184 22.12 2.88 15.35
C ASN A 184 21.36 3.37 16.60
N THR A 185 20.03 3.43 16.52
CA THR A 185 19.17 3.81 17.66
C THR A 185 19.21 2.76 18.78
N LEU A 186 19.11 1.48 18.43
CA LEU A 186 19.22 0.37 19.37
C LEU A 186 20.62 0.29 19.99
N TYR A 187 21.66 0.48 19.18
CA TYR A 187 23.03 0.50 19.69
C TYR A 187 23.23 1.61 20.72
N LEU A 188 22.72 2.82 20.43
CA LEU A 188 22.78 3.95 21.36
C LEU A 188 22.04 3.65 22.67
N LYS A 189 20.82 3.08 22.59
CA LYS A 189 19.99 2.72 23.75
C LYS A 189 20.74 1.91 24.80
N HIS A 190 21.53 0.94 24.34
CA HIS A 190 22.27 0.03 25.23
C HIS A 190 23.65 0.56 25.64
N ASN A 191 24.13 1.62 24.98
CA ASN A 191 25.48 2.13 25.14
C ASN A 191 25.49 3.66 25.23
N LEU A 192 24.76 4.24 26.19
CA LEU A 192 24.72 5.70 26.40
C LEU A 192 26.06 6.22 26.97
N ASN A 193 27.11 6.23 26.15
CA ASN A 193 28.45 6.68 26.51
C ASN A 193 29.23 7.22 25.30
N ALA A 194 30.36 7.88 25.57
CA ALA A 194 31.20 8.50 24.54
C ALA A 194 31.79 7.50 23.52
N ARG A 195 32.01 6.24 23.91
CA ARG A 195 32.49 5.20 22.96
C ARG A 195 31.42 4.93 21.90
N ALA A 196 30.16 4.84 22.28
CA ALA A 196 29.09 4.60 21.33
C ALA A 196 28.94 5.76 20.33
N ILE A 197 29.04 7.01 20.80
CA ILE A 197 29.06 8.19 19.91
C ILE A 197 30.19 8.08 18.86
N GLY A 198 31.36 7.60 19.27
CA GLY A 198 32.48 7.32 18.36
C GLY A 198 32.14 6.29 17.27
N SER A 199 31.46 5.20 17.63
CA SER A 199 31.00 4.20 16.67
C SER A 199 29.97 4.78 15.70
N LEU A 200 28.97 5.51 16.21
CA LEU A 200 27.90 6.11 15.40
C LEU A 200 28.44 7.15 14.40
N LYS A 201 29.52 7.88 14.74
CA LYS A 201 30.23 8.77 13.80
C LYS A 201 30.70 8.04 12.54
N GLY A 202 31.11 6.76 12.67
CA GLY A 202 31.54 5.93 11.53
C GLY A 202 30.41 5.60 10.57
N GLU A 203 29.20 5.39 11.10
CA GLU A 203 28.01 5.03 10.33
C GLU A 203 27.35 6.25 9.65
N PHE A 204 27.54 7.46 10.20
CA PHE A 204 26.90 8.69 9.75
C PHE A 204 27.05 8.95 8.24
N ALA A 205 28.25 8.75 7.69
CA ALA A 205 28.49 9.01 6.27
C ALA A 205 27.69 8.07 5.35
N GLY A 206 27.50 6.81 5.76
CA GLY A 206 26.71 5.83 5.02
C GLY A 206 25.23 6.17 5.04
N ILE A 207 24.69 6.43 6.24
CA ILE A 207 23.28 6.81 6.43
C ILE A 207 22.96 8.09 5.67
N LYS A 208 23.84 9.10 5.75
CA LYS A 208 23.69 10.33 4.97
C LYS A 208 23.60 10.03 3.47
N ALA A 209 24.51 9.23 2.94
CA ALA A 209 24.55 8.93 1.52
C ALA A 209 23.29 8.17 1.06
N ASP A 210 22.74 7.29 1.89
CA ASP A 210 21.51 6.57 1.58
C ASP A 210 20.27 7.48 1.64
N ILE A 211 20.22 8.41 2.60
CA ILE A 211 19.16 9.43 2.67
C ILE A 211 19.25 10.39 1.49
N ASP A 212 20.45 10.86 1.11
CA ASP A 212 20.62 11.71 -0.08
C ASP A 212 20.09 11.02 -1.35
N ARG A 213 20.31 9.70 -1.50
CA ARG A 213 19.79 8.90 -2.63
C ARG A 213 18.27 8.73 -2.55
N LEU A 214 17.74 8.48 -1.36
CA LEU A 214 16.30 8.37 -1.12
C LEU A 214 15.60 9.67 -1.53
N VAL A 215 16.11 10.82 -1.10
CA VAL A 215 15.59 12.15 -1.47
C VAL A 215 15.57 12.32 -3.00
N ILE A 216 16.65 11.96 -3.70
CA ILE A 216 16.70 12.04 -5.17
C ILE A 216 15.63 11.15 -5.83
N ASP A 217 15.46 9.92 -5.34
CA ASP A 217 14.46 9.00 -5.89
C ASP A 217 13.02 9.45 -5.56
N MET A 218 12.77 10.07 -4.39
CA MET A 218 11.49 10.69 -4.03
C MET A 218 11.16 11.90 -4.90
N GLN A 219 12.11 12.82 -5.11
CA GLN A 219 11.91 13.97 -6.01
C GLN A 219 11.61 13.55 -7.44
N ARG A 220 12.27 12.47 -7.91
CA ARG A 220 11.93 11.88 -9.21
C ARG A 220 10.51 11.37 -9.21
N SER A 221 10.13 10.61 -8.19
CA SER A 221 8.79 10.03 -8.08
C SER A 221 7.68 11.09 -8.03
N ILE A 222 7.85 12.14 -7.22
CA ILE A 222 6.96 13.32 -7.14
C ILE A 222 6.77 13.95 -8.53
N LYS A 223 7.86 14.15 -9.27
CA LYS A 223 7.81 14.70 -10.63
C LYS A 223 7.06 13.80 -11.61
N GLU A 224 7.25 12.48 -11.52
CA GLU A 224 6.50 11.53 -12.35
C GLU A 224 5.01 11.53 -11.98
N SER A 225 4.67 11.64 -10.70
CA SER A 225 3.28 11.79 -10.22
C SER A 225 2.63 13.04 -10.82
N ASP A 226 3.29 14.20 -10.77
CA ASP A 226 2.80 15.45 -11.36
C ASP A 226 2.59 15.36 -12.88
N GLN A 227 3.43 14.59 -13.58
CA GLN A 227 3.30 14.37 -15.01
C GLN A 227 2.11 13.45 -15.31
N PHE A 228 1.91 12.40 -14.51
CA PHE A 228 0.81 11.47 -14.63
C PHE A 228 -0.54 12.17 -14.39
N ILE A 229 -0.75 12.70 -13.18
CA ILE A 229 -1.16 14.10 -12.99
C ILE A 229 -1.88 14.79 -14.14
N LYS A 230 -1.10 15.69 -14.73
CA LYS A 230 -1.46 16.55 -15.86
C LYS A 230 -1.93 15.74 -17.07
N ALA A 231 -1.32 14.60 -17.35
CA ALA A 231 -1.71 13.79 -18.51
C ALA A 231 -3.12 13.18 -18.36
N MET A 232 -3.60 12.97 -17.14
CA MET A 232 -4.94 12.42 -16.88
C MET A 232 -6.05 13.48 -16.85
N GLN A 233 -5.67 14.74 -16.65
CA GLN A 233 -6.59 15.89 -16.59
C GLN A 233 -6.81 16.58 -17.96
N HIS A 234 -6.08 16.16 -18.99
CA HIS A 234 -6.20 16.63 -20.37
C HIS A 234 -7.00 15.65 -21.23
#